data_AF-A0A660LD12-F1
#
_entry.id   AF-A0A660LD12-F1
#
_cell.length_a   1.000
_cell.length_b   1.000
_cell.length_c   1.000
_cell.angle_alpha   90.00
_cell.angle_beta   90.00
_cell.angle_gamma   90.00
#
_symmetry.space_group_name_H-M   'P 1'
#
loop_
_entity.id
_entity.type
_entity.pdbx_description
1 polymer ?
#
loop_
_entity_poly.entity_id
_entity_poly.type
_entity_poly.pdbx_seq_one_letter_code
_entity_poly.pdbx_strand_id
1 'polypeptide(L)'
;MEGGPTDHAAMGFLKDMRAFKELADAAPRPGLRATLRDGLATAGQVTADAHRAQHLVHNGLVGSATITSIRDTGTTINEHPLVELGLQISLDGRAPYAVSHTQLINRLAVGGFTPGATVPVRVDPADPTSVLVA
;
A
#
# COMPACT_ATOMS: atom_id res chain seq x y z
N MET A 1 -53.37 -49.11 -30.36
CA MET A 1 -52.01 -49.22 -29.75
C MET A 1 -51.05 -49.14 -30.92
N GLU A 2 -50.19 -48.15 -31.13
CA GLU A 2 -49.56 -47.14 -30.28
C GLU A 2 -49.47 -45.81 -31.06
N GLY A 3 -49.56 -44.69 -30.35
CA GLY A 3 -49.33 -43.37 -30.91
C GLY A 3 -47.85 -42.99 -30.82
N GLY A 4 -47.34 -42.31 -31.84
CA GLY A 4 -46.07 -41.61 -31.76
C GLY A 4 -45.92 -40.64 -32.92
N PRO A 5 -46.09 -39.34 -32.67
CA PRO A 5 -45.05 -38.43 -33.12
C PRO A 5 -44.76 -37.37 -32.07
N THR A 6 -43.50 -37.23 -31.68
CA THR A 6 -43.02 -35.96 -31.12
C THR A 6 -41.53 -35.80 -31.39
N ASP A 7 -41.28 -35.01 -32.43
CA ASP A 7 -40.16 -34.08 -32.51
C ASP A 7 -39.88 -33.45 -31.14
N HIS A 8 -38.63 -33.50 -30.64
CA HIS A 8 -38.09 -32.50 -29.74
C HIS A 8 -36.57 -32.49 -29.83
N ALA A 9 -36.08 -31.79 -30.84
CA ALA A 9 -34.80 -31.09 -30.74
C ALA A 9 -34.88 -30.09 -29.57
N ALA A 10 -34.46 -30.47 -28.36
CA ALA A 10 -34.26 -29.54 -27.24
C ALA A 10 -33.49 -30.17 -26.04
N MET A 11 -32.63 -31.15 -26.26
CA MET A 11 -31.77 -31.70 -25.18
C MET A 11 -30.41 -31.02 -25.23
N GLY A 12 -30.26 -29.89 -24.53
CA GLY A 12 -28.92 -29.31 -24.32
C GLY A 12 -28.84 -27.91 -23.71
N PHE A 13 -29.90 -27.11 -23.71
CA PHE A 13 -29.81 -25.69 -23.34
C PHE A 13 -30.44 -25.30 -21.99
N LEU A 14 -30.96 -26.26 -21.21
CA LEU A 14 -31.66 -25.98 -19.94
C LEU A 14 -31.06 -26.71 -18.71
N LYS A 15 -29.77 -27.08 -18.75
CA LYS A 15 -29.11 -27.75 -17.60
C LYS A 15 -28.15 -26.86 -16.80
N ASP A 16 -27.93 -25.61 -17.23
CA ASP A 16 -26.98 -24.69 -16.57
C ASP A 16 -27.59 -23.78 -15.48
N MET A 17 -28.91 -23.78 -15.27
CA MET A 17 -29.52 -22.93 -14.24
C MET A 17 -29.44 -23.51 -12.81
N ARG A 18 -29.05 -24.78 -12.63
CA ARG A 18 -28.78 -25.36 -11.29
C ARG A 18 -27.34 -25.16 -10.82
N ALA A 19 -26.38 -25.01 -11.74
CA ALA A 19 -24.99 -24.69 -11.41
C ALA A 19 -24.83 -23.25 -10.89
N PHE A 20 -25.74 -22.34 -11.25
CA PHE A 20 -25.71 -20.95 -10.80
C PHE A 20 -26.22 -20.71 -9.37
N LYS A 21 -27.07 -21.61 -8.84
CA LYS A 21 -27.57 -21.46 -7.46
C LYS A 21 -26.55 -21.95 -6.42
N GLU A 22 -25.67 -22.87 -6.80
CA GLU A 22 -24.63 -23.42 -5.91
C GLU A 22 -23.44 -22.46 -5.71
N LEU A 23 -23.20 -21.53 -6.64
CA LEU A 23 -22.17 -20.50 -6.51
C LEU A 23 -22.57 -19.37 -5.55
N ALA A 24 -23.87 -19.15 -5.35
CA ALA A 24 -24.41 -18.09 -4.50
C ALA A 24 -24.52 -18.49 -3.01
N ASP A 25 -24.65 -19.79 -2.72
CA ASP A 25 -24.73 -20.35 -1.36
C ASP A 25 -23.37 -20.78 -0.78
N ALA A 26 -22.28 -20.54 -1.52
CA ALA A 26 -20.94 -20.86 -1.05
C ALA A 26 -20.54 -19.92 0.10
N ALA A 27 -20.61 -20.44 1.33
CA ALA A 27 -20.11 -19.76 2.52
C ALA A 27 -18.68 -19.22 2.30
N PRO A 28 -18.37 -18.01 2.82
CA PRO A 28 -17.08 -17.37 2.56
C PRO A 28 -15.94 -18.27 3.07
N ARG A 29 -15.10 -18.71 2.13
CA ARG A 29 -13.93 -19.53 2.41
C ARG A 29 -13.05 -18.83 3.46
N PRO A 30 -12.65 -19.51 4.56
CA PRO A 30 -11.73 -18.93 5.54
C PRO A 30 -10.43 -18.54 4.83
N GLY A 31 -10.05 -17.26 4.90
CA GLY A 31 -8.91 -16.67 4.19
C GLY A 31 -9.28 -15.55 3.20
N LEU A 32 -10.48 -15.59 2.60
CA LEU A 32 -10.95 -14.52 1.71
C LEU A 32 -11.27 -13.22 2.48
N ARG A 33 -11.71 -13.33 3.73
CA ARG A 33 -12.00 -12.16 4.58
C ARG A 33 -10.76 -11.44 5.10
N ALA A 34 -9.64 -12.15 5.27
CA ALA A 34 -8.36 -11.56 5.68
C ALA A 34 -7.73 -10.81 4.49
N THR A 35 -7.62 -11.48 3.33
CA THR A 35 -7.09 -10.88 2.09
C THR A 35 -7.85 -9.63 1.63
N LEU A 36 -9.18 -9.59 1.79
CA LEU A 36 -9.96 -8.38 1.50
C LEU A 36 -9.67 -7.24 2.49
N ARG A 37 -9.52 -7.53 3.79
CA ARG A 37 -9.18 -6.52 4.80
C ARG A 37 -7.78 -5.95 4.58
N ASP A 38 -6.81 -6.83 4.31
CA ASP A 38 -5.43 -6.44 4.03
C ASP A 38 -5.35 -5.64 2.73
N GLY A 39 -6.05 -6.08 1.67
CA GLY A 39 -6.11 -5.36 0.39
C GLY A 39 -6.73 -3.96 0.50
N LEU A 40 -7.76 -3.79 1.32
CA LEU A 40 -8.38 -2.49 1.59
C LEU A 40 -7.47 -1.59 2.45
N ALA A 41 -6.79 -2.15 3.45
CA ALA A 41 -5.85 -1.41 4.28
C ALA A 41 -4.66 -0.90 3.47
N THR A 42 -4.06 -1.75 2.62
CA THR A 42 -2.95 -1.35 1.74
C THR A 42 -3.40 -0.31 0.69
N ALA A 43 -4.59 -0.48 0.08
CA ALA A 43 -5.09 0.49 -0.90
C ALA A 43 -5.35 1.88 -0.29
N GLY A 44 -5.90 1.93 0.93
CA GLY A 44 -6.10 3.18 1.66
C GLY A 44 -4.79 3.86 2.07
N GLN A 45 -3.78 3.08 2.46
CA GLN A 45 -2.46 3.63 2.80
C GLN A 45 -1.71 4.14 1.56
N VAL A 46 -1.72 3.41 0.45
CA VAL A 46 -1.03 3.81 -0.79
C VAL A 46 -1.61 5.10 -1.38
N THR A 47 -2.93 5.28 -1.32
CA THR A 47 -3.58 6.51 -1.79
C THR A 47 -3.27 7.70 -0.86
N ALA A 48 -3.33 7.51 0.45
CA ALA A 48 -3.02 8.56 1.41
C ALA A 48 -1.55 9.01 1.35
N ASP A 49 -0.62 8.07 1.17
CA ASP A 49 0.80 8.38 1.01
C ASP A 49 1.07 9.15 -0.29
N ALA A 50 0.47 8.71 -1.41
CA ALA A 50 0.58 9.39 -2.70
C ALA A 50 0.04 10.82 -2.66
N HIS A 51 -1.11 11.05 -2.03
CA HIS A 51 -1.67 12.41 -1.89
C HIS A 51 -0.80 13.32 -1.01
N ARG A 52 -0.26 12.81 0.11
CA ARG A 52 0.68 13.57 0.94
C ARG A 52 1.97 13.86 0.19
N ALA A 53 2.52 12.89 -0.52
CA ALA A 53 3.72 13.06 -1.32
C ALA A 53 3.52 14.13 -2.40
N GLN A 54 2.39 14.11 -3.12
CA GLN A 54 2.03 15.14 -4.10
C GLN A 54 1.92 16.52 -3.46
N HIS A 55 1.27 16.64 -2.29
CA HIS A 55 1.15 17.90 -1.57
C HIS A 55 2.53 18.44 -1.16
N LEU A 56 3.37 17.59 -0.59
CA LEU A 56 4.71 17.95 -0.16
C LEU A 56 5.61 18.34 -1.33
N VAL A 57 5.51 17.67 -2.47
CA VAL A 57 6.29 18.03 -3.68
C VAL A 57 6.06 19.48 -4.11
N HIS A 58 4.85 20.00 -3.97
CA HIS A 58 4.51 21.36 -4.38
C HIS A 58 4.58 22.40 -3.25
N ASN A 59 4.18 22.03 -2.03
CA ASN A 59 3.97 22.96 -0.92
C ASN A 59 4.93 22.73 0.27
N GLY A 60 5.71 21.65 0.24
CA GLY A 60 6.63 21.30 1.32
C GLY A 60 7.85 22.23 1.37
N LEU A 61 8.30 22.53 2.59
CA LEU A 61 9.57 23.20 2.82
C LEU A 61 10.70 22.30 2.35
N VAL A 62 11.56 22.83 1.48
CA VAL A 62 12.75 22.12 1.01
C VAL A 62 13.82 22.16 2.09
N GLY A 63 14.44 21.02 2.35
CA GLY A 63 15.63 20.95 3.19
C GLY A 63 16.35 19.62 3.06
N SER A 64 17.14 19.30 4.07
CA SER A 64 17.94 18.08 4.13
C SER A 64 17.76 17.38 5.47
N ALA A 65 17.87 16.06 5.47
CA ALA A 65 17.90 15.27 6.68
C ALA A 65 19.17 14.44 6.77
N THR A 66 19.80 14.41 7.94
CA THR A 66 20.83 13.41 8.25
C THR A 66 20.14 12.20 8.86
N ILE A 67 20.37 11.01 8.30
CA ILE A 67 19.89 9.76 8.88
C ILE A 67 20.70 9.49 10.15
N THR A 68 20.04 9.38 11.30
CA THR A 68 20.67 9.10 12.59
C THR A 68 20.53 7.64 12.99
N SER A 69 19.46 6.98 12.56
CA SER A 69 19.23 5.55 12.79
C SER A 69 18.38 4.95 11.68
N ILE A 70 18.50 3.63 11.50
CA ILE A 70 17.62 2.83 10.67
C ILE A 70 17.24 1.57 11.44
N ARG A 71 15.96 1.22 11.42
CA ARG A 71 15.43 0.03 12.08
C ARG A 71 14.45 -0.66 11.15
N ASP A 72 14.70 -1.94 10.90
CA ASP A 72 13.72 -2.80 10.24
C ASP A 72 12.52 -3.02 11.19
N THR A 73 11.30 -2.80 10.69
CA THR A 73 10.07 -3.02 11.44
C THR A 73 9.64 -4.50 11.46
N GLY A 74 10.30 -5.35 10.66
CA GLY A 74 9.92 -6.74 10.40
C GLY A 74 8.74 -6.87 9.42
N THR A 75 8.19 -5.75 8.94
CA THR A 75 7.07 -5.73 8.01
C THR A 75 7.58 -5.52 6.59
N THR A 76 7.08 -6.32 5.65
CA THR A 76 7.31 -6.12 4.21
C THR A 76 5.97 -5.96 3.51
N ILE A 77 5.88 -5.01 2.58
CA ILE A 77 4.68 -4.77 1.78
C ILE A 77 5.11 -4.84 0.32
N ASN A 78 4.52 -5.74 -0.47
CA ASN A 78 4.91 -5.98 -1.86
C ASN A 78 6.43 -6.22 -2.01
N GLU A 79 7.00 -7.04 -1.11
CA GLU A 79 8.45 -7.36 -1.04
C GLU A 79 9.37 -6.18 -0.70
N HIS A 80 8.82 -4.96 -0.51
CA HIS A 80 9.56 -3.81 -0.04
C HIS A 80 9.57 -3.76 1.49
N PRO A 81 10.73 -3.65 2.15
CA PRO A 81 10.81 -3.49 3.60
C PRO A 81 10.23 -2.14 4.04
N LEU A 82 9.43 -2.20 5.11
CA LEU A 82 9.01 -1.05 5.87
C LEU A 82 10.07 -0.79 6.96
N VAL A 83 10.71 0.37 6.93
CA VAL A 83 11.73 0.72 7.92
C VAL A 83 11.36 1.99 8.67
N GLU A 84 11.80 2.06 9.91
CA GLU A 84 11.78 3.27 10.73
C GLU A 84 13.15 3.96 10.62
N LEU A 85 13.13 5.22 10.20
CA LEU A 85 14.30 6.09 10.08
C LEU A 85 14.27 7.14 11.20
N GLY A 86 15.36 7.22 11.96
CA GLY A 86 15.67 8.40 12.74
C GLY A 86 16.28 9.45 11.82
N LEU A 87 15.71 10.66 11.79
CA LEU A 87 16.13 11.75 10.93
C LEU A 87 16.43 13.00 11.78
N GLN A 88 17.55 13.66 11.49
CA GLN A 88 17.82 15.02 11.95
C GLN A 88 17.54 15.98 10.79
N ILE A 89 16.41 16.68 10.86
CA ILE A 89 15.95 17.60 9.83
C ILE A 89 16.67 18.94 9.96
N SER A 90 17.13 19.49 8.84
CA SER A 90 17.67 20.83 8.70
C SER A 90 16.88 21.57 7.61
N LEU A 91 16.29 22.70 7.98
CA LEU A 91 15.54 23.60 7.10
C LEU A 91 16.14 25.00 7.19
N ASP A 92 16.15 25.74 6.08
CA ASP A 92 16.65 27.10 6.05
C ASP A 92 15.90 28.01 7.04
N GLY A 93 16.66 28.74 7.85
CA GLY A 93 16.12 29.69 8.84
C GLY A 93 15.43 29.05 10.05
N ARG A 94 15.53 27.72 10.24
CA ARG A 94 14.96 27.02 11.40
C ARG A 94 16.03 26.23 12.15
N ALA A 95 15.82 26.06 13.46
CA ALA A 95 16.67 25.17 14.25
C ALA A 95 16.47 23.71 13.80
N PRO A 96 17.54 22.91 13.68
CA PRO A 96 17.43 21.49 13.39
C PRO A 96 16.62 20.75 14.46
N TYR A 97 15.89 19.71 14.06
CA TYR A 97 15.06 18.90 14.95
C TYR A 97 15.01 17.44 14.53
N ALA A 98 14.72 16.55 15.49
CA ALA A 98 14.67 15.11 15.25
C ALA A 98 13.25 14.64 14.93
N VAL A 99 13.13 13.71 13.97
CA VAL A 99 11.87 13.05 13.58
C VAL A 99 12.11 11.55 13.44
N SER A 100 11.14 10.75 13.90
CA SER A 100 11.04 9.34 13.50
C SER A 100 10.08 9.24 12.32
N HIS A 101 10.54 8.67 11.22
CA HIS A 101 9.77 8.57 9.98
C HIS A 101 9.75 7.11 9.51
N THR A 102 8.55 6.57 9.27
CA THR A 102 8.40 5.21 8.74
C THR A 102 8.07 5.28 7.26
N GLN A 103 8.85 4.59 6.43
CA GLN A 103 8.60 4.53 4.99
C GLN A 103 8.91 3.16 4.39
N LEU A 104 8.25 2.88 3.27
CA LEU A 104 8.57 1.75 2.40
C LEU A 104 9.80 2.10 1.56
N ILE A 105 10.88 1.34 1.72
CA ILE A 105 12.10 1.54 0.93
C ILE A 105 12.17 0.46 -0.14
N ASN A 106 12.48 0.86 -1.37
CA ASN A 106 12.81 -0.09 -2.42
C ASN A 106 14.07 -0.87 -2.00
N ARG A 107 14.02 -2.20 -2.02
CA ARG A 107 15.12 -3.08 -1.60
C ARG A 107 16.45 -2.78 -2.30
N LEU A 108 16.42 -2.32 -3.56
CA LEU A 108 17.61 -1.93 -4.31
C LEU A 108 18.24 -0.62 -3.82
N ALA A 109 17.45 0.26 -3.19
CA ALA A 109 17.87 1.56 -2.69
C ALA A 109 18.35 1.54 -1.23
N VAL A 110 18.14 0.44 -0.50
CA VAL A 110 18.47 0.32 0.94
C VAL A 110 19.93 0.67 1.25
N GLY A 111 20.87 0.37 0.33
CA GLY A 111 22.28 0.70 0.50
C GLY A 111 22.58 2.22 0.61
N GLY A 112 21.67 3.08 0.14
CA GLY A 112 21.76 4.53 0.30
C GLY A 112 21.21 5.07 1.62
N PHE A 113 20.50 4.25 2.40
CA PHE A 113 19.88 4.64 3.67
C PHE A 113 20.71 4.13 4.85
N THR A 114 21.82 4.79 5.13
CA THR A 114 22.71 4.46 6.24
C THR A 114 22.83 5.63 7.23
N PRO A 115 23.01 5.38 8.54
CA PRO A 115 23.32 6.43 9.49
C PRO A 115 24.52 7.29 9.04
N GLY A 116 24.40 8.61 9.16
CA GLY A 116 25.34 9.61 8.67
C GLY A 116 25.09 10.08 7.23
N ALA A 117 24.28 9.38 6.44
CA ALA A 117 23.92 9.83 5.10
C ALA A 117 23.02 11.06 5.18
N THR A 118 23.22 12.01 4.26
CA THR A 118 22.35 13.18 4.10
C THR A 118 21.46 12.97 2.89
N VAL A 119 20.16 13.08 3.09
CA VAL A 119 19.13 12.89 2.07
C VAL A 119 18.31 14.18 1.89
N PRO A 120 17.90 14.51 0.66
CA PRO A 120 16.96 15.61 0.43
C PRO A 120 15.60 15.26 1.03
N VAL A 121 14.96 16.24 1.66
CA VAL A 121 13.62 16.07 2.24
C VAL A 121 12.71 17.23 1.91
N ARG A 122 11.41 16.93 1.94
CA ARG A 122 10.34 17.93 1.97
C ARG A 122 9.52 17.76 3.22
N VAL A 123 9.24 18.85 3.91
CA VAL A 123 8.51 18.86 5.19
C VAL A 123 7.22 19.64 5.05
N ASP A 124 6.13 19.14 5.62
CA ASP A 124 4.89 19.91 5.67
C ASP A 124 5.07 21.12 6.60
N PRO A 125 4.86 22.37 6.14
CA PRO A 125 4.94 23.54 7.01
C PRO A 125 3.89 23.53 8.13
N ALA A 126 2.76 22.81 7.96
CA ALA A 126 1.71 22.66 8.97
C ALA A 126 1.96 21.49 9.93
N ASP A 127 2.74 20.47 9.51
CA ASP A 127 3.10 19.30 10.32
C ASP A 127 4.59 18.92 10.13
N PRO A 128 5.48 19.34 11.05
CA PRO A 128 6.92 19.06 10.93
C PRO A 128 7.28 17.57 11.05
N THR A 129 6.35 16.69 11.43
CA THR A 129 6.55 15.24 11.44
C THR A 129 6.20 14.58 10.12
N SER A 130 5.47 15.30 9.25
CA SER A 130 5.17 14.86 7.89
C SER A 130 6.34 15.20 6.97
N VAL A 131 7.20 14.21 6.76
CA VAL A 131 8.42 14.32 5.97
C VAL A 131 8.31 13.39 4.77
N LEU A 132 8.72 13.89 3.60
CA LEU A 132 8.96 13.09 2.41
C LEU A 132 10.47 13.04 2.17
N VAL A 133 11.02 11.84 2.06
CA VAL A 133 12.41 11.62 1.66
C VAL A 133 12.44 11.38 0.15
N ALA A 134 13.31 12.11 -0.57
CA ALA A 134 13.40 12.08 -2.04
C ALA A 134 14.57 11.24 -2.56
#